data_AF-A0A9X4PCD4-F1
#
_entry.id   AF-A0A9X4PCD4-F1
#
_cell.length_a   1.000
_cell.length_b   1.000
_cell.length_c   1.000
_cell.angle_alpha   90.00
_cell.angle_beta   90.00
_cell.angle_gamma   90.00
#
_symmetry.space_group_name_H-M   'P 1'
#
loop_
_entity.id
_entity.type
_entity.pdbx_description
1 polymer ?
#
loop_
_entity_poly.entity_id
_entity_poly.type
_entity_poly.pdbx_seq_one_letter_code
_entity_poly.pdbx_strand_id
1 'polypeptide(L)'
;MKIHSKLILISSFLLTGCYPCKFLDWNCNESKEETWWYKKRIRCEKEQKNLAKEILKSKYNEKIDIHILNQCILSNGSYKFESDKNILGEL
;
A
#
# COMPACT_ATOMS: atom_id res chain seq x y z
N MET A 1 -9.50 17.25 -53.27
CA MET A 1 -8.64 16.27 -52.54
C MET A 1 -7.77 16.86 -51.42
N LYS A 2 -8.05 18.06 -50.87
CA LYS A 2 -7.20 18.66 -49.80
C LYS A 2 -7.68 18.41 -48.36
N ILE A 3 -8.91 17.92 -48.19
CA ILE A 3 -9.54 17.76 -46.87
C ILE A 3 -9.09 16.44 -46.20
N HIS A 4 -8.81 15.39 -46.99
CA HIS A 4 -8.47 14.07 -46.46
C HIS A 4 -7.08 14.00 -45.78
N SER A 5 -6.07 14.73 -46.26
CA SER A 5 -4.73 14.72 -45.63
C SER A 5 -4.72 15.29 -44.21
N LYS A 6 -5.60 16.24 -43.89
CA LYS A 6 -5.66 16.82 -42.54
C LYS A 6 -6.32 15.89 -41.51
N LEU A 7 -7.23 15.02 -41.95
CA LEU A 7 -7.90 14.03 -41.09
C LEU A 7 -6.95 12.89 -40.67
N ILE A 8 -6.02 12.51 -41.55
CA ILE A 8 -5.04 11.44 -41.28
C ILE A 8 -4.06 11.87 -40.15
N LEU A 9 -3.62 13.13 -40.16
CA LEU A 9 -2.73 13.71 -39.14
C LEU A 9 -3.36 13.79 -37.74
N ILE A 10 -4.67 13.99 -37.65
CA ILE A 10 -5.40 13.97 -36.37
C ILE A 10 -5.55 12.53 -35.86
N SER A 11 -5.73 11.56 -36.76
CA SER A 11 -5.84 10.14 -36.38
C SER A 11 -4.52 9.55 -35.83
N SER A 12 -3.37 10.07 -36.25
CA SER A 12 -2.06 9.61 -35.76
C SER A 12 -1.75 10.01 -34.32
N PHE A 13 -2.39 11.06 -33.78
CA PHE A 13 -2.29 11.42 -32.35
C PHE A 13 -3.11 10.49 -31.44
N LEU A 14 -4.03 9.69 -32.01
CA LEU A 14 -4.87 8.76 -31.27
C LEU A 14 -4.27 7.34 -31.18
N LEU A 15 -3.21 7.05 -31.93
CA LEU A 15 -2.63 5.70 -32.04
C LEU A 15 -1.30 5.51 -31.29
N THR A 16 -0.71 6.57 -30.73
CA THR A 16 0.53 6.47 -29.92
C THR A 16 0.26 6.40 -28.42
N GLY A 17 -1.00 6.37 -28.00
CA GLY A 17 -1.38 6.10 -26.62
C GLY A 17 -1.28 4.62 -26.28
N CYS A 18 -0.07 4.05 -26.23
CA CYS A 18 0.20 2.90 -25.36
C CYS A 18 0.06 3.40 -23.92
N TYR A 19 -1.18 3.63 -23.50
CA TYR A 19 -1.54 4.10 -22.18
C TYR A 19 -2.19 2.91 -21.49
N PRO A 20 -1.69 2.41 -20.35
CA PRO A 20 -2.27 1.24 -19.68
C PRO A 20 -3.65 1.53 -19.03
N CYS A 21 -4.28 2.66 -19.36
CA CYS A 21 -5.54 3.10 -18.82
C CYS A 21 -6.41 3.66 -19.95
N LYS A 22 -7.64 3.16 -20.08
CA LYS A 22 -8.60 3.65 -21.08
C LYS A 22 -8.91 5.13 -20.79
N PHE A 23 -9.03 5.92 -21.85
CA PHE A 23 -9.48 7.32 -21.75
C PHE A 23 -10.85 7.34 -21.04
N LEU A 24 -10.96 8.10 -19.94
CA LEU A 24 -12.10 8.17 -18.99
C LEU A 24 -12.16 7.10 -17.89
N ASP A 25 -11.13 6.28 -17.71
CA ASP A 25 -11.02 5.45 -16.51
C ASP A 25 -10.43 6.25 -15.33
N TRP A 26 -11.30 6.99 -14.64
CA TRP A 26 -10.95 7.71 -13.40
C TRP A 26 -10.45 6.76 -12.29
N ASN A 27 -10.76 5.47 -12.41
CA ASN A 27 -10.37 4.41 -11.49
C ASN A 27 -9.39 3.43 -12.16
N CYS A 28 -8.50 3.93 -13.01
CA CYS A 28 -7.24 3.25 -13.25
C CYS A 28 -6.37 3.37 -11.99
N ASN A 29 -6.87 2.78 -10.90
CA ASN A 29 -6.20 2.64 -9.64
C ASN A 29 -5.03 1.70 -9.94
N GLU A 30 -3.80 2.21 -9.83
CA GLU A 30 -2.77 1.41 -9.18
C GLU A 30 -3.47 0.70 -8.02
N SER A 31 -3.52 -0.63 -8.08
CA SER A 31 -4.21 -1.42 -7.04
C SER A 31 -3.83 -0.83 -5.69
N LYS A 32 -4.73 -0.71 -4.71
CA LYS A 32 -4.35 -0.14 -3.39
C LYS A 32 -3.09 -0.84 -2.83
N GLU A 33 -2.88 -2.09 -3.25
CA GLU A 33 -1.72 -2.94 -3.05
C GLU A 33 -0.40 -2.41 -3.63
N GLU A 34 -0.44 -1.61 -4.69
CA GLU A 34 0.73 -1.00 -5.33
C GLU A 34 1.19 0.29 -4.66
N THR A 35 0.32 0.99 -3.93
CA THR A 35 0.67 2.23 -3.25
C THR A 35 1.78 2.02 -2.21
N TRP A 36 2.76 2.94 -2.19
CA TRP A 36 3.93 2.84 -1.31
C TRP A 36 3.53 2.72 0.18
N TRP A 37 2.52 3.49 0.59
CA TRP A 37 2.01 3.46 1.96
C TRP A 37 1.44 2.08 2.34
N TYR A 38 0.67 1.45 1.44
CA TYR A 38 0.10 0.13 1.71
C TYR A 38 1.20 -0.93 1.85
N LYS A 39 2.17 -0.94 0.94
CA LYS A 39 3.32 -1.86 1.00
C LYS A 39 4.10 -1.69 2.31
N LYS A 40 4.32 -0.44 2.73
CA LYS A 40 5.01 -0.13 3.98
C LYS A 40 4.23 -0.59 5.20
N ARG A 41 2.91 -0.40 5.20
CA ARG A 41 2.01 -0.89 6.26
C ARG A 41 2.04 -2.41 6.39
N ILE A 42 1.91 -3.14 5.28
CA ILE A 42 1.94 -4.62 5.27
C ILE A 42 3.29 -5.15 5.78
N ARG A 43 4.39 -4.52 5.35
CA ARG A 43 5.73 -4.86 5.86
C ARG A 43 5.82 -4.65 7.37
N CYS A 44 5.41 -3.46 7.86
CA CYS A 44 5.38 -3.15 9.29
C CYS A 44 4.59 -4.21 10.06
N GLU A 45 3.37 -4.52 9.63
CA GLU A 45 2.52 -5.49 10.31
C GLU A 45 3.23 -6.85 10.44
N LYS A 46 3.80 -7.37 9.35
CA LYS A 46 4.49 -8.65 9.34
C LYS A 46 5.71 -8.67 10.25
N GLU A 47 6.57 -7.66 10.15
CA GLU A 47 7.81 -7.56 10.93
C GLU A 47 7.51 -7.42 12.43
N GLN A 48 6.60 -6.52 12.79
CA GLN A 48 6.29 -6.25 14.19
C GLN A 48 5.52 -7.41 14.83
N LYS A 49 4.65 -8.12 14.11
CA LYS A 49 3.99 -9.34 14.61
C LYS A 49 4.98 -10.46 14.86
N ASN A 50 5.93 -10.68 13.95
CA ASN A 50 6.97 -11.69 14.14
C ASN A 50 7.83 -11.37 15.37
N LEU A 51 8.28 -10.12 15.49
CA LEU A 51 9.06 -9.66 16.63
C LEU A 51 8.29 -9.83 17.96
N ALA A 52 7.01 -9.45 17.98
CA ALA A 52 6.17 -9.60 19.15
C ALA A 52 5.94 -11.07 19.52
N LYS A 53 5.79 -11.99 18.55
CA LYS A 53 5.70 -13.44 18.82
C LYS A 53 6.98 -13.98 19.45
N GLU A 54 8.14 -13.53 19.01
CA GLU A 54 9.44 -13.95 19.56
C GLU A 54 9.66 -13.45 20.99
N ILE A 55 9.31 -12.18 21.25
CA ILE A 55 9.48 -11.55 22.57
C ILE A 55 8.46 -12.11 23.58
N LEU A 56 7.19 -12.15 23.20
CA LEU A 56 6.09 -12.48 24.10
C LEU A 56 5.88 -13.99 24.27
N LYS A 57 6.24 -14.79 23.27
CA LYS A 57 6.06 -16.25 23.24
C LYS A 57 4.62 -16.63 23.61
N SER A 58 4.42 -17.29 24.75
CA SER A 58 3.09 -17.72 25.23
C SER A 58 2.17 -16.58 25.64
N LYS A 59 2.69 -15.38 25.88
CA LYS A 59 1.89 -14.18 26.19
C LYS A 59 1.34 -13.50 24.93
N TYR A 60 1.79 -13.93 23.74
CA TYR A 60 1.26 -13.42 22.48
C TYR A 60 -0.21 -13.82 22.30
N ASN A 61 -1.08 -12.87 21.96
CA ASN A 61 -2.49 -13.11 21.75
C ASN A 61 -3.08 -12.18 20.67
N GLU A 62 -4.35 -12.41 20.33
CA GLU A 62 -5.06 -11.65 19.30
C GLU A 62 -5.15 -10.15 19.59
N LYS A 63 -5.19 -9.73 20.87
CA LYS A 63 -5.23 -8.30 21.23
C LYS A 63 -3.93 -7.60 20.81
N ILE A 64 -2.79 -8.29 20.97
CA ILE A 64 -1.49 -7.78 20.51
C ILE A 64 -1.44 -7.72 18.98
N ASP A 65 -1.98 -8.72 18.29
CA ASP A 65 -2.11 -8.70 16.83
C ASP A 65 -2.87 -7.47 16.33
N ILE A 66 -4.03 -7.19 16.92
CA ILE A 66 -4.88 -6.04 16.59
C ILE A 66 -4.18 -4.73 16.94
N HIS A 67 -3.52 -4.66 18.10
CA HIS A 67 -2.75 -3.49 18.50
C HIS A 67 -1.64 -3.15 17.50
N ILE A 68 -0.84 -4.14 17.11
CA ILE A 68 0.25 -3.97 16.15
C ILE A 68 -0.30 -3.50 14.79
N LEU A 69 -1.40 -4.09 14.33
CA LEU A 69 -2.06 -3.65 13.09
C LEU A 69 -2.46 -2.18 13.17
N ASN A 70 -3.13 -1.78 14.25
CA ASN A 70 -3.58 -0.41 14.46
C ASN A 70 -2.39 0.57 14.51
N GLN A 71 -1.33 0.23 15.24
CA GLN A 71 -0.14 1.07 15.31
C GLN A 71 0.59 1.18 13.96
N CYS A 72 0.69 0.10 13.19
CA CYS A 72 1.25 0.16 11.83
C CYS A 72 0.40 1.01 10.88
N ILE A 73 -0.93 1.04 11.04
CA ILE A 73 -1.81 1.96 10.29
C ILE A 73 -1.54 3.41 10.70
N LEU A 74 -1.63 3.72 12.00
CA LEU A 74 -1.52 5.08 12.53
C LEU A 74 -0.15 5.71 12.29
N SER A 75 0.91 4.90 12.30
CA SER A 75 2.29 5.33 12.09
C SER A 75 2.73 5.33 10.62
N ASN A 76 1.83 5.03 9.67
CA ASN A 76 2.19 4.87 8.25
C ASN A 76 3.35 3.87 8.05
N GLY A 77 3.27 2.74 8.74
CA GLY A 77 4.23 1.63 8.70
C GLY A 77 5.59 1.95 9.31
N SER A 78 5.67 2.87 10.28
CA SER A 78 6.93 3.19 10.99
C SER A 78 6.95 2.72 12.45
N TYR A 79 5.89 2.05 12.90
CA TYR A 79 5.78 1.52 14.25
C TYR A 79 6.85 0.47 14.58
N LYS A 80 7.33 0.51 15.83
CA LYS A 80 8.31 -0.41 16.40
C LYS A 80 7.80 -0.97 17.73
N PHE A 81 7.54 -2.27 17.77
CA PHE A 81 7.01 -2.98 18.93
C PHE A 81 7.95 -2.90 20.14
N GLU A 82 9.26 -2.99 19.94
CA GLU A 82 10.28 -2.88 21.00
C GLU A 82 10.24 -1.54 21.78
N SER A 83 9.67 -0.50 21.17
CA SER A 83 9.56 0.83 21.78
C SER A 83 8.21 1.03 22.50
N ASP A 84 7.27 0.09 22.36
CA ASP A 84 5.93 0.21 22.94
C ASP A 84 5.90 -0.26 24.39
N LYS A 85 6.07 0.71 25.28
CA LYS A 85 6.06 0.50 26.72
C LYS A 85 4.69 0.08 27.27
N ASN A 86 3.60 0.30 26.54
CA ASN A 86 2.27 -0.07 27.02
C ASN A 86 2.10 -1.59 27.03
N ILE A 87 2.65 -2.28 26.03
CA ILE A 87 2.61 -3.75 25.99
C ILE A 87 3.78 -4.37 26.76
N LEU A 88 4.97 -3.77 26.69
CA LEU A 88 6.16 -4.31 27.37
C LEU A 88 6.17 -4.07 28.88
N GLY A 89 5.50 -3.02 29.36
CA GLY A 89 5.38 -2.72 30.79
C GLY A 89 4.36 -3.59 31.53
N GLU A 90 3.50 -4.31 30.80
CA GLU A 90 2.53 -5.27 31.35
C GLU A 90 3.05 -6.71 31.39
N LEU A 91 4.31 -6.95 30.96
CA LEU A 91 4.98 -8.26 30.99
C LEU A 91 5.72 -8.55 32.28
#